data_AF-A0A4U6BS92-F1
#
_entry.id   AF-A0A4U6BS92-F1
#
_cell.length_a   1.000
_cell.length_b   1.000
_cell.length_c   1.000
_cell.angle_alpha   90.00
_cell.angle_beta   90.00
_cell.angle_gamma   90.00
#
_symmetry.space_group_name_H-M   'P 1'
#
loop_
_entity.id
_entity.type
_entity.pdbx_description
1 polymer ?
#
loop_
_entity_poly.entity_id
_entity_poly.type
_entity_poly.pdbx_seq_one_letter_code
_entity_poly.pdbx_strand_id
1 'polypeptide(L)'
;MKKNHIVTRQSGDRRKGKTDWSRVGKLTDRKINAAMANDPDWAEFKDIDWSKAELVIPAKKKAISIRIDEDVLDYFKGEGEGYQGRMNAVLRSYMQQKAKPKKRA
;
A
#
# COMPACT_ATOMS: atom_id res chain seq x y z
N MET A 1 -5.50 2.09 41.65
CA MET A 1 -4.79 2.19 40.34
C MET A 1 -5.79 2.72 39.31
N LYS A 2 -5.59 3.93 38.77
CA LYS A 2 -6.58 4.63 37.92
C LYS A 2 -6.50 4.13 36.47
N LYS A 3 -7.61 3.61 35.94
CA LYS A 3 -7.78 3.14 34.55
C LYS A 3 -8.03 4.32 33.61
N ASN A 4 -6.98 4.95 33.08
CA ASN A 4 -7.14 6.11 32.18
C ASN A 4 -6.24 6.04 30.93
N HIS A 5 -6.48 5.13 29.97
CA HIS A 5 -5.76 5.21 28.67
C HIS A 5 -6.59 4.78 27.44
N ILE A 6 -7.91 4.66 27.53
CA ILE A 6 -8.74 4.46 26.32
C ILE A 6 -9.51 5.74 26.06
N VAL A 7 -9.13 6.44 24.98
CA VAL A 7 -9.80 7.66 24.52
C VAL A 7 -10.81 7.29 23.45
N THR A 8 -12.06 7.05 23.84
CA THR A 8 -13.17 6.83 22.92
C THR A 8 -13.59 8.15 22.30
N ARG A 9 -13.69 8.24 20.96
CA ARG A 9 -14.05 9.47 20.25
C ARG A 9 -15.18 9.24 19.25
N GLN A 10 -16.08 10.21 19.13
CA GLN A 10 -17.11 10.24 18.11
C GLN A 10 -16.62 11.03 16.88
N SER A 11 -16.99 10.58 15.68
CA SER A 11 -16.55 11.12 14.38
C SER A 11 -16.85 12.63 14.18
N GLY A 12 -17.77 13.20 14.98
CA GLY A 12 -18.13 14.62 14.96
C GLY A 12 -17.29 15.53 15.88
N ASP A 13 -16.52 14.99 16.83
CA ASP A 13 -15.73 15.77 17.79
C ASP A 13 -14.36 16.16 17.19
N ARG A 14 -14.40 17.03 16.18
CA ARG A 14 -13.20 17.63 15.59
C ARG A 14 -12.68 18.72 16.51
N ARG A 15 -11.82 18.36 17.46
CA ARG A 15 -11.05 19.37 18.21
C ARG A 15 -10.31 20.27 17.22
N LYS A 16 -10.38 21.59 17.43
CA LYS A 16 -9.51 22.54 16.75
C LYS A 16 -8.06 22.09 16.96
N GLY A 17 -7.38 21.73 15.88
CA GLY A 17 -5.97 21.36 15.92
C GLY A 17 -5.15 22.52 16.48
N LYS A 18 -4.01 22.22 17.10
CA LYS A 18 -3.06 23.25 17.59
C LYS A 18 -2.32 23.95 16.43
N THR A 19 -2.59 23.57 15.20
CA THR A 19 -1.94 24.07 14.00
C THR A 19 -2.44 25.47 13.69
N ASP A 20 -1.51 26.42 13.62
CA ASP A 20 -1.77 27.76 13.10
C ASP A 20 -1.81 27.72 11.56
N TRP A 21 -3.03 27.61 11.03
CA TRP A 21 -3.29 27.59 9.58
C TRP A 21 -3.05 28.93 8.91
N SER A 22 -3.17 30.06 9.64
CA SER A 22 -2.89 31.39 9.08
C SER A 22 -1.41 31.55 8.78
N ARG A 23 -0.56 31.04 9.68
CA ARG A 23 0.90 30.97 9.44
C ARG A 23 1.25 30.07 8.26
N VAL A 24 0.61 28.89 8.15
CA VAL A 24 0.85 27.96 7.03
C VAL A 24 0.45 28.59 5.70
N GLY A 25 -0.71 29.24 5.61
CA GLY A 25 -1.17 29.90 4.38
C GLY A 25 -0.31 31.09 3.92
N LYS A 26 0.53 31.65 4.80
CA LYS A 26 1.47 32.74 4.48
C LYS A 26 2.87 32.25 4.10
N LEU A 27 3.15 30.94 4.17
CA LEU A 27 4.44 30.41 3.74
C LEU A 27 4.59 30.58 2.23
N THR A 28 5.72 31.15 1.82
CA THR A 28 6.06 31.30 0.41
C THR A 28 6.70 30.03 -0.13
N ASP A 29 6.53 29.76 -1.42
CA ASP A 29 7.15 28.60 -2.11
C ASP A 29 8.66 28.57 -1.92
N ARG A 30 9.33 29.73 -1.92
CA ARG A 30 10.77 29.83 -1.65
C ARG A 30 11.14 29.27 -0.27
N LYS A 31 10.35 29.57 0.76
CA LYS A 31 10.59 29.06 2.12
C LYS A 31 10.29 27.57 2.21
N ILE A 32 9.27 27.09 1.50
CA ILE A 32 8.92 25.66 1.42
C ILE A 32 10.07 24.89 0.75
N ASN A 33 10.55 25.35 -0.41
CA ASN A 33 11.67 24.73 -1.13
C ASN A 33 12.96 24.73 -0.31
N ALA A 34 13.25 25.81 0.41
CA ALA A 34 14.40 25.86 1.30
C ALA A 34 14.27 24.89 2.48
N ALA A 35 13.07 24.71 3.04
CA ALA A 35 12.83 23.73 4.10
C ALA A 35 13.02 22.29 3.57
N MET A 36 12.43 21.96 2.43
CA MET A 36 12.62 20.66 1.77
C MET A 36 14.09 20.37 1.45
N ALA A 37 14.84 21.37 0.97
CA ALA A 37 16.25 21.18 0.65
C ALA A 37 17.11 20.84 1.89
N ASN A 38 16.74 21.39 3.05
CA ASN A 38 17.46 21.20 4.32
C ASN A 38 16.94 20.02 5.15
N ASP A 39 15.88 19.35 4.72
CA ASP A 39 15.30 18.22 5.43
C ASP A 39 16.10 16.92 5.15
N PRO A 40 16.72 16.31 6.17
CA PRO A 40 17.44 15.05 6.02
C PRO A 40 16.55 13.89 5.54
N ASP A 41 15.29 13.85 5.97
CA ASP A 41 14.35 12.79 5.61
C ASP A 41 13.91 12.90 4.14
N TRP A 42 13.98 14.10 3.57
CA TRP A 42 13.70 14.34 2.15
C TRP A 42 14.90 14.05 1.25
N ALA A 43 16.12 13.95 1.78
CA ALA A 43 17.34 13.90 0.98
C ALA A 43 17.37 12.74 -0.02
N GLU A 44 16.88 11.55 0.36
CA GLU A 44 16.85 10.35 -0.48
C GLU A 44 15.79 10.41 -1.61
N PHE A 45 14.80 11.30 -1.49
CA PHE A 45 13.66 11.37 -2.40
C PHE A 45 13.77 12.51 -3.43
N LYS A 46 14.81 13.36 -3.33
CA LYS A 46 14.99 14.56 -4.18
C LYS A 46 15.07 14.24 -5.68
N ASP A 47 15.67 13.10 -6.04
CA ASP A 47 15.92 12.71 -7.44
C ASP A 47 14.87 11.71 -7.98
N ILE A 48 13.81 11.44 -7.23
CA ILE A 48 12.75 10.53 -7.70
C ILE A 48 11.94 11.21 -8.80
N ASP A 49 12.03 10.63 -9.99
CA ASP A 49 11.22 11.03 -11.13
C ASP A 49 9.80 10.45 -11.02
N TRP A 50 8.92 11.21 -10.35
CA TRP A 50 7.52 10.86 -10.16
C TRP A 50 6.72 10.75 -11.47
N SER A 51 7.24 11.25 -12.60
CA SER A 51 6.58 11.10 -13.90
C SER A 51 6.58 9.65 -14.41
N LYS A 52 7.49 8.83 -13.90
CA LYS A 52 7.61 7.39 -14.20
C LYS A 52 6.90 6.51 -13.17
N ALA A 53 6.22 7.10 -12.19
CA ALA A 53 5.51 6.33 -11.18
C ALA A 53 4.36 5.54 -11.83
N GLU A 54 4.40 4.22 -11.73
CA GLU A 54 3.30 3.37 -12.20
C GLU A 54 2.23 3.23 -11.12
N LEU A 55 0.98 3.55 -11.47
CA LEU A 55 -0.15 3.33 -10.59
C LEU A 55 -0.47 1.82 -10.54
N VAL A 56 0.02 1.14 -9.50
CA VAL A 56 -0.28 -0.27 -9.27
C VAL A 56 -1.60 -0.39 -8.50
N ILE A 57 -2.71 -0.55 -9.21
CA ILE A 57 -3.99 -0.91 -8.59
C ILE A 57 -4.01 -2.43 -8.39
N PRO A 58 -4.01 -2.95 -7.15
CA PRO A 58 -4.10 -4.38 -6.92
C PRO A 58 -5.43 -4.89 -7.47
N ALA A 59 -5.36 -5.85 -8.40
CA ALA A 59 -6.55 -6.44 -8.98
C ALA A 59 -7.42 -7.06 -7.88
N LYS A 60 -8.73 -6.75 -7.89
CA LYS A 60 -9.69 -7.37 -6.98
C LYS A 60 -9.71 -8.87 -7.21
N LYS A 61 -9.34 -9.63 -6.18
CA LYS A 61 -9.45 -11.09 -6.19
C LYS A 61 -10.92 -11.47 -6.12
N LYS A 62 -11.34 -12.47 -6.89
CA LYS A 62 -12.69 -13.05 -6.78
C LYS A 62 -12.63 -14.19 -5.78
N ALA A 63 -13.47 -14.14 -4.75
CA ALA A 63 -13.67 -15.26 -3.84
C ALA A 63 -14.51 -16.32 -4.56
N ILE A 64 -13.91 -17.48 -4.82
CA ILE A 64 -14.56 -18.62 -5.46
C ILE A 64 -14.39 -19.85 -4.57
N SER A 65 -15.35 -20.77 -4.63
CA SER A 65 -15.22 -22.10 -4.04
C SER A 65 -14.66 -23.05 -5.09
N ILE A 66 -13.49 -23.63 -4.83
CA ILE A 66 -12.83 -24.62 -5.70
C ILE A 66 -12.45 -25.84 -4.88
N ARG A 67 -12.51 -27.02 -5.50
CA ARG A 67 -11.98 -28.25 -4.90
C ARG A 67 -10.50 -28.38 -5.26
N ILE A 68 -9.70 -28.74 -4.27
CA ILE A 68 -8.25 -28.92 -4.38
C ILE A 68 -7.91 -30.18 -3.61
N ASP A 69 -6.94 -30.93 -4.11
CA ASP A 69 -6.43 -32.12 -3.44
C ASP A 69 -5.83 -31.77 -2.07
N GLU A 70 -5.96 -32.69 -1.12
CA GLU A 70 -5.61 -32.48 0.28
C GLU A 70 -4.11 -32.22 0.47
N ASP A 71 -3.27 -33.00 -0.21
CA ASP A 71 -1.81 -32.88 -0.20
C ASP A 71 -1.32 -31.52 -0.71
N VAL A 72 -1.93 -31.02 -1.78
CA VAL A 72 -1.64 -29.70 -2.35
C VAL A 72 -2.02 -28.61 -1.35
N LEU A 73 -3.20 -28.72 -0.72
CA LEU A 73 -3.65 -27.73 0.24
C LEU A 73 -2.74 -27.70 1.48
N ASP A 74 -2.33 -28.87 1.96
CA ASP A 74 -1.47 -29.01 3.14
C ASP A 74 -0.05 -28.52 2.88
N TYR A 75 0.51 -28.77 1.67
CA TYR A 75 1.77 -28.19 1.24
C TYR A 75 1.78 -26.66 1.38
N PHE A 76 0.77 -25.98 0.82
CA PHE A 76 0.72 -24.52 0.86
C PHE A 76 0.43 -23.96 2.26
N LYS A 77 -0.39 -24.66 3.05
CA LYS A 77 -0.63 -24.30 4.46
C LYS A 77 0.62 -24.45 5.32
N GLY A 78 1.47 -25.44 5.05
CA GLY A 78 2.73 -25.68 5.76
C GLY A 78 3.70 -24.49 5.67
N GLU A 79 3.62 -23.69 4.61
CA GLU A 79 4.40 -22.46 4.43
C GLU A 79 3.88 -21.26 5.27
N GLY A 80 2.84 -21.44 6.07
CA GLY A 80 2.32 -20.45 7.02
C GLY A 80 1.25 -19.50 6.43
N GLU A 81 1.06 -18.36 7.08
CA GLU A 81 0.05 -17.37 6.69
C GLU A 81 0.24 -16.90 5.23
N GLY A 82 -0.88 -16.59 4.57
CA GLY A 82 -0.87 -16.13 3.17
C GLY A 82 -0.82 -17.25 2.12
N TYR A 83 -1.05 -18.51 2.48
CA TYR A 83 -1.04 -19.66 1.56
C TYR A 83 -1.92 -19.46 0.32
N GLN A 84 -3.12 -18.88 0.47
CA GLN A 84 -4.00 -18.55 -0.66
C GLN A 84 -3.37 -17.56 -1.65
N GLY A 85 -2.56 -16.64 -1.16
CA GLY A 85 -1.80 -15.69 -1.98
C GLY A 85 -0.73 -16.40 -2.80
N ARG A 86 0.00 -17.34 -2.19
CA ARG A 86 1.02 -18.15 -2.87
C ARG A 86 0.42 -19.07 -3.92
N MET A 87 -0.68 -19.76 -3.60
CA MET A 87 -1.44 -20.55 -4.57
C MET A 87 -1.86 -19.71 -5.79
N ASN A 88 -2.39 -18.52 -5.56
CA ASN A 88 -2.77 -17.62 -6.64
C ASN A 88 -1.57 -17.15 -7.49
N ALA A 89 -0.39 -16.96 -6.89
CA ALA A 89 0.83 -16.62 -7.61
C ALA A 89 1.28 -17.76 -8.54
N VAL A 90 1.21 -19.01 -8.07
CA VAL A 90 1.50 -20.21 -8.89
C VAL A 90 0.54 -20.30 -10.06
N LEU A 91 -0.77 -20.18 -9.82
CA LEU A 91 -1.79 -20.17 -10.89
C LEU A 91 -1.54 -19.06 -11.91
N ARG A 92 -1.15 -17.87 -11.45
CA ARG A 92 -0.82 -16.74 -12.34
C ARG A 92 0.44 -17.01 -13.18
N SER A 93 1.48 -17.59 -12.58
CA SER A 93 2.69 -17.97 -13.32
C SER A 93 2.38 -18.99 -14.41
N TYR A 94 1.60 -20.03 -14.08
CA TYR A 94 1.15 -21.02 -15.06
C TYR A 94 0.34 -20.37 -16.20
N MET A 95 -0.61 -19.48 -15.86
CA MET A 95 -1.39 -18.73 -16.84
C MET A 95 -0.48 -17.90 -17.76
N GLN A 96 0.49 -17.15 -17.23
CA GLN A 96 1.40 -16.30 -18.01
C GLN A 96 2.29 -17.13 -18.96
N GLN A 97 2.81 -18.26 -18.48
CA GLN A 97 3.63 -19.15 -19.31
C GLN A 97 2.83 -19.75 -20.48
N LYS A 98 1.56 -20.12 -20.24
CA LYS A 98 0.65 -20.63 -21.27
C LYS A 98 0.13 -19.54 -22.19
N ALA A 99 -0.04 -18.31 -21.69
CA ALA A 99 -0.57 -17.17 -22.41
C ALA A 99 0.47 -16.44 -23.29
N LYS A 100 1.59 -17.06 -23.66
CA LYS A 100 2.52 -16.50 -24.67
C LYS A 100 1.71 -15.93 -25.84
N PRO A 101 1.87 -14.66 -26.19
CA PRO A 101 0.99 -14.01 -27.16
C PRO A 101 1.11 -14.73 -28.50
N LYS A 102 -0.02 -15.09 -29.12
CA LYS A 102 -0.06 -15.13 -30.58
C LYS A 102 0.47 -13.76 -31.03
N LYS A 103 1.61 -13.72 -31.72
CA LYS A 103 2.06 -12.51 -32.42
C LYS A 103 0.85 -12.03 -33.21
N ARG A 104 0.27 -10.89 -32.83
CA ARG A 104 -0.73 -10.24 -33.67
C ARG A 104 0.08 -9.70 -34.86
N ALA A 105 -0.14 -10.30 -36.02
CA ALA A 105 0.30 -9.78 -37.31
C ALA A 105 -0.42 -8.47 -37.61
#